data_AF-A0A920GP64-F1
#
_entry.id   AF-A0A920GP64-F1
#
_cell.length_a   1.000
_cell.length_b   1.000
_cell.length_c   1.000
_cell.angle_alpha   90.00
_cell.angle_beta   90.00
_cell.angle_gamma   90.00
#
_symmetry.space_group_name_H-M   'P 1'
#
loop_
_entity.id
_entity.type
_entity.pdbx_description
1 polymer ?
#
loop_
_entity_poly.entity_id
_entity_poly.type
_entity_poly.pdbx_seq_one_letter_code
_entity_poly.pdbx_strand_id
1 'polypeptide(L)' 'MGGFRTGRNLNKLGLKAQDTAELFFNNIKVPKRNVLGEAHKGFYYLMEGLAEERLLGAMGYLAAAQLSWDLPRTS' A
#
# COMPACT_ATOMS: atom_id res chain seq x y z
N MET A 1 -19.31 -10.48 -2.08
CA MET A 1 -19.83 -9.54 -3.11
C MET A 1 -19.62 -10.18 -4.47
N GLY A 2 -20.70 -10.44 -5.22
CA GLY A 2 -20.55 -10.94 -6.60
C GLY A 2 -19.73 -9.94 -7.43
N GLY A 3 -18.76 -10.43 -8.19
CA GLY A 3 -17.91 -9.59 -9.05
C GLY A 3 -16.58 -9.13 -8.46
N PHE A 4 -16.27 -9.38 -7.18
CA PHE A 4 -14.94 -9.11 -6.61
C PHE A 4 -14.10 -10.40 -6.51
N ARG A 5 -12.84 -10.35 -6.95
CA ARG A 5 -11.85 -11.43 -6.73
C ARG A 5 -10.45 -10.86 -6.55
N THR A 6 -9.62 -11.58 -5.80
CA THR A 6 -8.19 -11.31 -5.68
C THR A 6 -7.39 -12.23 -6.61
N GLY A 7 -6.28 -11.73 -7.14
CA GLY A 7 -5.29 -12.52 -7.85
C GLY A 7 -4.41 -13.34 -6.91
N ARG A 8 -3.40 -13.99 -7.48
CA ARG A 8 -2.32 -14.61 -6.69
C ARG A 8 -1.38 -13.53 -6.13
N ASN A 9 -0.62 -13.88 -5.10
CA ASN A 9 0.44 -13.03 -4.60
C ASN A 9 1.54 -12.81 -5.64
N LEU A 10 2.00 -11.57 -5.72
CA LEU A 10 3.08 -11.16 -6.61
C LEU A 10 4.41 -11.76 -6.15
N ASN A 11 5.13 -12.36 -7.08
CA ASN A 11 6.50 -12.79 -6.84
C ASN A 11 7.45 -11.59 -6.95
N LYS A 12 7.74 -10.96 -5.81
CA LYS A 12 8.51 -9.71 -5.72
C LYS A 12 10.00 -9.97 -5.51
N LEU A 13 10.84 -9.07 -6.05
CA LEU A 13 12.29 -9.08 -5.84
C LEU A 13 12.65 -8.94 -4.35
N GLY A 14 11.98 -8.01 -3.66
CA GLY A 14 12.15 -7.73 -2.24
C GLY A 14 10.82 -7.58 -1.52
N LEU A 15 10.85 -7.24 -0.22
CA LEU A 15 9.65 -7.09 0.62
C LEU A 15 8.71 -8.32 0.54
N LYS A 16 9.29 -9.53 0.54
CA LYS A 16 8.55 -10.80 0.36
C LYS A 16 7.49 -11.06 1.43
N ALA A 17 7.64 -10.47 2.62
CA ALA A 17 6.68 -10.58 3.71
C ALA A 17 5.38 -9.79 3.48
N GLN A 18 5.39 -8.80 2.58
CA GLN A 18 4.18 -8.03 2.29
C GLN A 18 3.23 -8.82 1.37
N ASP A 19 1.95 -8.86 1.73
CA ASP A 19 0.92 -9.55 0.96
C ASP A 19 0.41 -8.63 -0.15
N THR A 20 0.86 -8.86 -1.38
CA THR A 20 0.56 -7.98 -2.53
C THR A 20 -0.05 -8.80 -3.64
N ALA A 21 -1.28 -8.47 -4.04
CA ALA A 21 -2.03 -9.15 -5.08
C ALA A 21 -2.83 -8.16 -5.93
N GLU A 22 -3.18 -8.57 -7.14
CA GLU A 22 -4.09 -7.83 -8.01
C GLU A 22 -5.53 -7.92 -7.46
N LEU A 23 -6.28 -6.81 -7.57
CA LEU A 23 -7.69 -6.76 -7.19
C LEU A 23 -8.55 -6.59 -8.45
N PHE A 24 -9.55 -7.44 -8.63
CA PHE A 24 -10.44 -7.41 -9.80
C PHE A 24 -11.86 -7.08 -9.38
N PHE A 25 -12.45 -6.12 -10.07
CA PHE A 25 -13.82 -5.66 -9.88
C PHE A 25 -14.59 -5.79 -11.20
N ASN A 26 -15.48 -6.77 -11.30
CA ASN A 26 -16.31 -7.03 -12.48
C ASN A 26 -17.79 -6.81 -12.15
N ASN A 27 -18.35 -5.72 -12.65
CA ASN A 27 -19.76 -5.34 -12.49
C ASN A 27 -20.31 -5.48 -11.05
N ILE A 28 -19.46 -5.14 -10.07
CA ILE A 28 -19.83 -5.17 -8.66
C ILE A 28 -20.79 -4.03 -8.34
N LYS A 29 -21.89 -4.35 -7.64
CA LYS A 29 -22.80 -3.34 -7.12
C LYS A 29 -22.30 -2.84 -5.76
N VAL A 30 -21.94 -1.57 -5.68
CA VAL A 30 -21.51 -0.91 -4.43
C VAL A 30 -22.66 -0.06 -3.88
N PRO A 31 -23.14 -0.30 -2.64
CA PRO A 31 -24.18 0.52 -2.03
C PRO A 31 -23.73 1.97 -1.86
N LYS A 32 -24.65 2.95 -2.00
CA LYS A 32 -24.34 4.38 -1.79
C LYS A 32 -23.74 4.67 -0.41
N ARG A 33 -24.15 3.92 0.63
CA ARG A 33 -23.61 4.06 1.99
C ARG A 33 -22.11 3.71 2.12
N ASN A 34 -21.53 3.04 1.12
CA ASN A 34 -20.11 2.68 1.11
C ASN A 34 -19.25 3.76 0.42
N VAL A 35 -19.83 4.88 -0.04
CA VAL A 35 -19.07 6.03 -0.52
C VAL A 35 -18.32 6.65 0.66
N LEU A 36 -17.00 6.77 0.53
CA LEU A 36 -16.15 7.43 1.51
C LEU A 36 -16.13 8.94 1.19
N GLY A 37 -16.52 9.76 2.16
CA GLY A 37 -16.61 11.21 1.98
C GLY A 37 -17.60 11.60 0.88
N GLU A 38 -17.20 12.57 0.06
CA GLU A 38 -17.99 13.09 -1.05
C GLU A 38 -17.64 12.40 -2.38
N ALA A 39 -18.66 12.16 -3.19
CA ALA A 39 -18.48 11.65 -4.54
C ALA A 39 -17.56 12.57 -5.36
N HIS A 40 -16.71 11.98 -6.21
CA HIS A 40 -15.74 12.69 -7.06
C HIS A 40 -14.59 13.41 -6.34
N LYS A 41 -14.46 13.27 -5.01
CA LYS A 41 -13.34 13.84 -4.23
C LYS A 41 -12.21 12.86 -3.91
N GLY A 42 -12.29 11.62 -4.41
CA GLY A 42 -11.33 10.55 -4.08
C GLY A 42 -9.85 10.89 -4.30
N PHE A 43 -9.53 11.70 -5.32
CA PHE A 43 -8.14 12.14 -5.53
C PHE A 43 -7.64 13.05 -4.40
N TYR A 44 -8.47 13.96 -3.90
CA TYR A 44 -8.10 14.85 -2.79
C TYR A 44 -7.88 14.05 -1.50
N TYR A 45 -8.78 13.09 -1.22
CA TYR A 45 -8.63 12.19 -0.07
C TYR A 45 -7.35 11.35 -0.15
N LEU A 46 -6.96 10.91 -1.35
CA LEU A 46 -5.67 10.23 -1.55
C LEU A 46 -4.49 11.18 -1.25
N MET A 47 -4.58 12.44 -1.65
CA MET A 47 -3.50 13.41 -1.45
C MET A 47 -3.33 13.85 0.02
N GLU A 48 -4.39 13.79 0.83
CA GLU A 48 -4.33 14.16 2.26
C GLU A 48 -3.29 13.33 3.04
N GLY A 49 -3.21 12.02 2.79
CA GLY A 49 -2.25 11.13 3.46
C GLY A 49 -0.86 11.07 2.82
N LEU A 50 -0.71 11.55 1.59
CA LEU A 50 0.48 11.29 0.78
C LEU A 50 1.77 11.86 1.39
N ALA A 51 1.69 13.01 2.06
CA ALA A 51 2.85 13.63 2.70
C ALA A 51 3.35 12.78 3.89
N GLU A 52 2.44 12.25 4.70
CA GLU A 52 2.75 11.37 5.82
C GLU A 52 3.32 10.03 5.33
N GLU A 53 2.70 9.41 4.32
CA GLU A 53 3.19 8.17 3.72
C GLU A 53 4.63 8.31 3.20
N ARG A 54 4.97 9.45 2.59
CA ARG A 54 6.33 9.73 2.12
C ARG A 54 7.31 9.86 3.27
N LEU A 55 6.92 10.51 4.37
CA LEU A 55 7.77 10.64 5.55
C LEU A 55 8.04 9.26 6.16
N LEU A 56 7.01 8.43 6.31
CA LEU A 56 7.14 7.06 6.81
C LEU A 56 8.09 6.22 5.93
N GLY A 57 7.97 6.33 4.61
CA GLY A 57 8.89 5.69 3.67
C GLY A 57 10.35 6.15 3.88
N ALA A 58 10.58 7.45 4.00
CA ALA A 58 11.91 8.01 4.24
C ALA A 58 12.53 7.50 5.54
N MET A 59 11.76 7.44 6.63
CA MET A 59 12.20 6.89 7.91
C MET A 59 12.60 5.41 7.78
N GLY A 60 11.81 4.62 7.06
CA GLY A 60 12.14 3.22 6.78
C GLY A 60 13.46 3.05 6.02
N TYR A 61 13.73 3.90 5.03
CA TYR A 61 14.99 3.88 4.29
C TYR A 61 16.19 4.27 5.16
N LEU A 62 16.05 5.27 6.03
CA LEU A 62 17.11 5.66 6.96
C LEU A 62 17.45 4.55 7.96
N ALA A 63 16.42 3.89 8.52
CA ALA A 63 16.63 2.76 9.42
C ALA A 63 17.34 1.58 8.71
N ALA A 64 16.92 1.25 7.48
CA ALA A 64 17.56 0.20 6.69
C ALA A 64 19.02 0.55 6.33
N ALA A 65 19.30 1.81 6.03
CA ALA A 65 20.66 2.28 5.77
C ALA A 65 21.54 2.17 7.02
N GLN A 66 21.03 2.58 8.19
CA GLN A 66 21.74 2.46 9.46
C GLN A 66 22.05 1.00 9.79
N LEU A 67 21.06 0.11 9.68
CA LEU A 67 21.27 -1.32 9.89
C LEU A 67 22.36 -1.87 8.94
N SER A 68 22.30 -1.50 7.67
CA SER A 68 23.29 -1.94 6.67
C SER A 68 24.71 -1.45 6.99
N TRP A 69 24.83 -0.28 7.62
CA TRP A 69 26.11 0.28 8.09
C TRP A 69 26.65 -0.43 9.34
N ASP A 70 25.77 -0.89 10.23
CA ASP A 70 26.15 -1.51 11.51
C ASP A 70 26.44 -3.00 11.39
N LEU A 71 25.80 -3.70 10.44
CA LEU A 71 25.98 -5.15 10.22
C LEU A 71 27.47 -5.57 10.09
N PRO A 72 28.31 -4.91 9.27
CA PRO A 72 29.73 -5.26 9.17
C PRO A 72 30.55 -4.94 10.43
N ARG A 73 30.05 -4.07 11.31
CA ARG A 73 30.76 -3.61 12.53
C ARG A 73 30.48 -4.48 13.74
N THR A 74 29.48 -5.34 13.65
CA THR A 74 29.05 -6.26 14.71
C THR A 74 29.39 -7.72 14.39
N SER A 75 30.04 -7.96 13.24
CA SER A 75 30.54 -9.27 12.78
C SER A 75 31.97 -9.54 13.26
#